data_AF-A0A1W1DVB8-F1
#
_entry.id   AF-A0A1W1DVB8-F1
#
_cell.length_a   1.000
_cell.length_b   1.000
_cell.length_c   1.000
_cell.angle_alpha   90.00
_cell.angle_beta   90.00
_cell.angle_gamma   90.00
#
_symmetry.space_group_name_H-M   'P 1'
#
loop_
_entity.id
_entity.type
_entity.pdbx_description
1 polymer ?
#
loop_
_entity_poly.entity_id
_entity_poly.type
_entity_poly.pdbx_seq_one_letter_code
_entity_poly.pdbx_strand_id
1 'polypeptide(L)'
;MYLAGLVAANAGQFNLAKKVWQRALSLLPQDHPDRPILEDILVELAQIQGEPIPEYKVVINVDLSDRLQQEEFKDHYLMIYVKAAQGRPMPIAIQKIKIKEFSGKVTLTDENSVMPSRKLSQSTQVLAVVRVSQSGAAMKQAGDIQVLSSVINVRDNPIVDLQVE
;
A
#
# COMPACT_ATOMS: atom_id res chain seq x y z
N MET A 1 -5.27 -17.28 22.05
CA MET A 1 -4.26 -16.18 21.96
C MET A 1 -4.91 -14.80 21.96
N TYR A 2 -5.96 -14.55 21.17
CA TYR A 2 -6.74 -13.30 21.18
C TYR A 2 -7.18 -12.85 22.60
N LEU A 3 -7.86 -13.75 23.34
CA LEU A 3 -8.35 -13.49 24.71
C LEU A 3 -7.24 -13.20 25.73
N ALA A 4 -6.06 -13.83 25.58
CA ALA A 4 -4.94 -13.62 26.51
C ALA A 4 -4.37 -12.19 26.41
N GLY A 5 -4.37 -11.60 25.21
CA GLY A 5 -3.98 -10.21 25.03
C GLY A 5 -5.01 -9.23 25.61
N LEU A 6 -6.31 -9.52 25.49
CA LEU A 6 -7.36 -8.70 26.11
C LEU A 6 -7.26 -8.68 27.64
N VAL A 7 -6.97 -9.83 28.26
CA VAL A 7 -6.73 -9.91 29.71
C VAL A 7 -5.52 -9.06 30.12
N ALA A 8 -4.42 -9.14 29.35
CA ALA A 8 -3.24 -8.33 29.62
C ALA A 8 -3.50 -6.82 29.44
N ALA A 9 -4.24 -6.43 28.40
CA ALA A 9 -4.60 -5.03 28.14
C ALA A 9 -5.53 -4.47 29.23
N ASN A 10 -6.55 -5.22 29.65
CA ASN A 10 -7.44 -4.84 30.75
C ASN A 10 -6.71 -4.73 32.10
N ALA A 11 -5.62 -5.47 32.27
CA ALA A 11 -4.73 -5.36 33.43
C ALA A 11 -3.69 -4.22 33.30
N GLY A 12 -3.76 -3.38 32.26
CA GLY A 12 -2.81 -2.30 31.98
C GLY A 12 -1.43 -2.78 31.48
N GLN A 13 -1.27 -4.07 31.21
CA GLN A 13 -0.01 -4.68 30.76
C GLN A 13 0.11 -4.61 29.24
N PHE A 14 0.08 -3.40 28.68
CA PHE A 14 0.06 -3.15 27.23
C PHE A 14 1.26 -3.77 26.50
N ASN A 15 2.46 -3.74 27.09
CA ASN A 15 3.65 -4.39 26.52
C ASN A 15 3.51 -5.91 26.42
N LEU A 16 2.84 -6.54 27.40
CA LEU A 16 2.57 -7.98 27.38
C LEU A 16 1.49 -8.29 26.34
N ALA A 17 0.41 -7.51 26.31
CA ALA A 17 -0.67 -7.63 25.32
C ALA A 17 -0.12 -7.55 23.89
N LYS A 18 0.72 -6.54 23.62
CA LYS A 18 1.43 -6.36 22.34
C LYS A 18 2.21 -7.61 21.93
N LYS A 19 3.06 -8.16 22.81
CA LYS A 19 3.85 -9.37 22.53
C LYS A 19 2.97 -10.57 22.20
N VAL A 20 1.86 -10.74 22.93
CA VAL A 20 0.92 -11.84 22.70
C VAL A 20 0.24 -11.72 21.34
N TRP A 21 -0.23 -10.53 20.97
CA TRP A 21 -0.90 -10.30 19.69
C TRP A 21 0.07 -10.32 18.50
N GLN A 22 1.29 -9.80 18.64
CA GLN A 22 2.34 -9.93 17.62
C GLN A 22 2.70 -11.39 17.35
N ARG A 23 2.83 -12.20 18.41
CA ARG A 23 3.07 -13.65 18.28
C ARG A 23 1.87 -14.37 17.66
N ALA A 24 0.64 -13.95 17.96
CA ALA A 24 -0.53 -14.48 17.28
C ALA A 24 -0.48 -14.17 15.77
N LEU A 25 -0.18 -12.92 15.41
CA LEU A 25 -0.09 -12.47 14.02
C LEU A 25 0.98 -13.22 13.21
N SER A 26 2.12 -13.55 13.81
CA SER A 26 3.19 -14.30 13.14
C SER A 26 2.85 -15.77 12.90
N LEU A 27 1.93 -16.35 13.67
CA LEU A 27 1.50 -17.74 13.54
C LEU A 27 0.30 -17.94 12.63
N LEU A 28 -0.51 -16.90 12.42
CA LEU A 28 -1.68 -16.98 11.54
C LEU A 28 -1.26 -17.10 10.06
N PRO A 29 -2.05 -17.75 9.19
CA PRO A 29 -1.96 -17.64 7.73
C PRO A 29 -2.26 -16.22 7.24
N GLN A 30 -1.69 -15.79 6.10
CA GLN A 30 -1.80 -14.40 5.60
C GLN A 30 -3.25 -13.98 5.27
N ASP A 31 -4.11 -14.92 4.94
CA ASP A 31 -5.51 -14.75 4.56
C ASP A 31 -6.50 -14.92 5.73
N HIS A 32 -6.00 -15.14 6.96
CA HIS A 32 -6.85 -15.39 8.12
C HIS A 32 -7.68 -14.15 8.52
N PRO A 33 -8.99 -14.29 8.79
CA PRO A 33 -9.91 -13.16 9.06
C PRO A 33 -9.55 -12.34 10.30
N ASP A 34 -8.91 -12.95 11.30
CA ASP A 34 -8.52 -12.26 12.54
C ASP A 34 -7.24 -11.41 12.40
N ARG A 35 -6.46 -11.56 11.32
CA ARG A 35 -5.25 -10.73 11.12
C ARG A 35 -5.55 -9.23 11.14
N PRO A 36 -6.46 -8.69 10.30
CA PRO A 36 -6.73 -7.25 10.29
C PRO A 36 -7.17 -6.74 11.66
N ILE A 37 -7.95 -7.53 12.41
CA ILE A 37 -8.39 -7.19 13.76
C ILE A 37 -7.19 -7.04 14.71
N LEU A 38 -6.26 -7.99 14.69
CA LEU A 38 -5.05 -7.95 15.52
C LEU A 38 -4.12 -6.79 15.12
N GLU A 39 -4.06 -6.46 13.84
CA GLU A 39 -3.27 -5.33 13.35
C GLU A 39 -3.84 -4.00 13.80
N ASP A 40 -5.15 -3.81 13.66
CA ASP A 40 -5.84 -2.60 14.11
C ASP A 40 -5.66 -2.40 15.62
N ILE A 41 -5.79 -3.47 16.43
CA ILE A 41 -5.55 -3.43 17.88
C ILE A 41 -4.10 -3.03 18.21
N LEU A 42 -3.12 -3.54 17.45
CA LEU A 42 -1.71 -3.20 17.66
C LEU A 42 -1.42 -1.73 17.29
N VAL A 43 -2.08 -1.19 16.28
CA VAL A 43 -1.99 0.23 15.90
C VAL A 43 -2.60 1.12 17.00
N GLU A 44 -3.78 0.77 17.50
CA GLU A 44 -4.43 1.49 18.60
C GLU A 44 -3.57 1.50 19.87
N LEU A 45 -3.01 0.34 20.22
CA LEU A 45 -2.13 0.23 21.38
C LEU A 45 -0.85 1.06 21.22
N ALA A 46 -0.26 1.10 20.02
CA ALA A 46 0.89 1.96 19.74
C ALA A 46 0.53 3.46 19.91
N GLN A 47 -0.64 3.88 19.43
CA GLN A 47 -1.13 5.26 19.61
C GLN A 47 -1.31 5.63 21.09
N ILE A 48 -1.94 4.75 21.88
CA ILE A 48 -2.16 4.96 23.33
C ILE A 48 -0.82 5.11 24.06
N GLN A 49 0.19 4.32 23.67
CA GLN A 49 1.51 4.36 24.29
C GLN A 49 2.44 5.45 23.73
N GLY A 50 2.00 6.22 22.72
CA GLY A 50 2.86 7.18 22.01
C GLY A 50 4.02 6.52 21.28
N GLU A 51 3.90 5.23 20.98
CA GLU A 51 4.89 4.50 20.19
C GLU A 51 4.73 4.81 18.70
N PRO A 52 5.84 4.83 17.93
CA PRO A 52 5.76 4.98 16.48
C PRO A 52 4.97 3.82 15.89
N ILE A 53 3.86 4.16 15.21
CA ILE A 53 3.08 3.20 14.42
C ILE A 53 3.99 2.71 13.29
N PRO A 54 4.04 1.40 12.99
CA PRO A 54 4.80 0.90 11.87
C PRO A 54 4.28 1.54 10.58
N GLU A 55 5.09 2.41 9.98
CA GLU A 55 4.75 3.00 8.69
C GLU A 55 5.18 2.05 7.58
N TYR A 56 4.19 1.42 6.94
CA TYR A 56 4.43 0.58 5.78
C TYR A 56 4.45 1.44 4.52
N LYS A 57 5.43 1.16 3.65
CA LYS A 57 5.60 1.88 2.39
C LYS A 57 5.84 0.93 1.23
N VAL A 58 5.29 1.29 0.09
CA VAL A 58 5.59 0.66 -1.19
C VAL A 58 6.34 1.67 -2.04
N VAL A 59 7.60 1.38 -2.34
CA VAL A 59 8.42 2.22 -3.22
C VAL A 59 8.33 1.68 -4.63
N ILE A 60 7.99 2.55 -5.58
CA ILE A 60 7.86 2.22 -6.99
C ILE A 60 8.83 3.11 -7.75
N ASN A 61 9.88 2.52 -8.29
CA ASN A 61 10.76 3.17 -9.26
C ASN A 61 10.16 2.93 -10.64
N VAL A 62 10.05 3.99 -11.44
CA VAL A 62 9.48 3.91 -12.78
C VAL A 62 10.50 4.40 -13.78
N ASP A 63 10.81 3.53 -14.73
CA ASP A 63 11.56 3.88 -15.92
C ASP A 63 10.61 4.10 -17.09
N LEU A 64 10.70 5.28 -17.71
CA LEU A 64 9.85 5.68 -18.84
C LEU A 64 10.67 5.61 -20.12
N SER A 65 10.18 4.88 -21.11
CA SER A 65 10.82 4.80 -22.44
C SER A 65 11.03 6.18 -23.08
N ASP A 66 12.02 6.29 -23.97
CA ASP A 66 12.33 7.53 -24.71
C ASP A 66 11.12 8.13 -25.44
N ARG A 67 10.18 7.26 -25.84
CA ARG A 67 8.91 7.65 -26.45
C ARG A 67 8.04 8.43 -25.47
N LEU A 68 7.92 7.96 -24.24
CA LEU A 68 7.07 8.58 -23.21
C LEU A 68 7.67 9.86 -22.61
N GLN A 69 8.93 10.15 -22.94
CA GLN A 69 9.60 11.40 -22.59
C GLN A 69 9.43 12.51 -23.64
N GLN A 70 8.82 12.20 -24.79
CA GLN A 70 8.56 13.18 -25.85
C GLN A 70 7.54 14.24 -25.40
N GLU A 71 7.57 15.40 -26.06
CA GLU A 71 6.72 16.56 -25.69
C GLU A 71 5.22 16.24 -25.69
N GLU A 72 4.77 15.34 -26.58
CA GLU A 72 3.36 14.93 -26.65
C GLU A 72 2.85 14.31 -25.34
N PHE A 73 3.73 13.70 -24.54
CA PHE A 73 3.37 13.03 -23.28
C PHE A 73 3.58 13.91 -22.05
N LYS A 74 4.25 15.06 -22.13
CA LYS A 74 4.62 15.84 -20.94
C LYS A 74 3.44 16.31 -20.10
N ASP A 75 2.31 16.60 -20.72
CA ASP A 75 1.07 16.98 -20.05
C ASP A 75 0.13 15.81 -19.73
N HIS A 76 0.50 14.58 -20.13
CA HIS A 76 -0.21 13.38 -19.69
C HIS A 76 0.05 13.13 -18.20
N TYR A 77 -0.81 12.29 -17.63
CA TYR A 77 -0.75 11.90 -16.24
C TYR A 77 -0.14 10.51 -16.07
N LEU A 78 0.82 10.40 -15.16
CA LEU A 78 1.30 9.16 -14.60
C LEU A 78 0.46 8.82 -13.36
N MET A 79 -0.31 7.75 -13.47
CA MET A 79 -1.15 7.20 -12.42
C MET A 79 -0.40 6.02 -11.81
N ILE A 80 0.17 6.21 -10.62
CA ILE A 80 0.95 5.19 -9.90
C ILE A 80 0.12 4.75 -8.70
N TYR A 81 -0.24 3.48 -8.65
CA TYR A 81 -1.11 2.98 -7.60
C TYR A 81 -0.83 1.53 -7.26
N VAL A 82 -1.34 1.12 -6.11
CA VAL A 82 -1.46 -0.30 -5.76
C VAL A 82 -2.92 -0.70 -5.69
N LYS A 83 -3.22 -1.93 -6.08
CA LYS A 83 -4.53 -2.56 -5.93
C LYS A 83 -4.38 -3.93 -5.29
N ALA A 84 -5.45 -4.47 -4.71
CA ALA A 84 -5.43 -5.83 -4.17
C ALA A 84 -5.05 -6.84 -5.27
N ALA A 85 -4.26 -7.86 -4.92
CA ALA A 85 -3.91 -8.94 -5.84
C ALA A 85 -5.14 -9.74 -6.30
N GLN A 86 -6.18 -9.78 -5.47
CA GLN A 86 -7.46 -10.44 -5.73
C GLN A 86 -8.63 -9.49 -5.42
N GLY A 87 -9.73 -9.63 -6.16
CA GLY A 87 -10.96 -8.86 -5.95
C GLY A 87 -11.15 -7.68 -6.92
N ARG A 88 -11.97 -6.71 -6.53
CA ARG A 88 -12.37 -5.57 -7.40
C ARG A 88 -11.13 -4.70 -7.71
N PRO A 89 -11.01 -4.16 -8.94
CA PRO A 89 -9.80 -3.47 -9.42
C PRO A 89 -9.62 -2.04 -8.87
N MET A 90 -10.21 -1.73 -7.71
CA MET A 90 -10.14 -0.40 -7.11
C MET A 90 -8.73 -0.18 -6.51
N PRO A 91 -8.12 1.01 -6.71
CA PRO A 91 -6.87 1.36 -6.06
C PRO A 91 -7.04 1.42 -4.53
N ILE A 92 -6.06 0.90 -3.81
CA ILE A 92 -5.94 1.03 -2.35
C ILE A 92 -5.27 2.36 -2.03
N ALA A 93 -4.12 2.61 -2.67
CA ALA A 93 -3.37 3.86 -2.58
C ALA A 93 -2.95 4.31 -3.98
N ILE A 94 -3.01 5.61 -4.24
CA ILE A 94 -2.75 6.19 -5.56
C ILE A 94 -2.05 7.55 -5.47
N GLN A 95 -1.13 7.76 -6.40
CA GLN A 95 -0.54 9.06 -6.69
C GLN A 95 -0.76 9.38 -8.17
N LYS A 96 -1.26 10.58 -8.44
CA LYS A 96 -1.41 11.14 -9.79
C LYS A 96 -0.38 12.25 -9.95
N ILE A 97 0.45 12.18 -10.99
CA ILE A 97 1.55 13.12 -11.27
C ILE A 97 1.50 13.46 -12.76
N LYS A 98 1.87 14.68 -13.17
CA LYS A 98 2.13 14.95 -14.59
C LYS A 98 3.47 14.35 -15.00
N ILE A 99 3.61 13.84 -16.21
CA ILE A 99 4.88 13.23 -16.67
C ILE A 99 6.04 14.22 -16.55
N LYS A 100 5.82 15.49 -16.90
CA LYS A 100 6.86 16.54 -16.76
C LYS A 100 7.32 16.85 -15.34
N GLU A 101 6.53 16.45 -14.33
CA GLU A 101 6.82 16.67 -12.90
C GLU A 101 7.38 15.40 -12.23
N PHE A 102 7.47 14.30 -12.98
CA PHE A 102 7.87 13.01 -12.45
C PHE A 102 9.39 12.87 -12.34
N SER A 103 9.87 12.34 -11.21
CA SER A 103 11.30 12.26 -10.86
C SER A 103 11.85 10.82 -10.83
N GLY A 104 11.15 9.85 -11.43
CA GLY A 104 11.59 8.45 -11.52
C GLY A 104 11.19 7.57 -10.34
N LYS A 105 10.67 8.13 -9.24
CA LYS A 105 10.31 7.37 -8.04
C LYS A 105 9.07 7.90 -7.34
N VAL A 106 8.24 6.99 -6.85
CA VAL A 106 7.11 7.28 -5.95
C VAL A 106 7.19 6.39 -4.72
N THR A 107 6.87 6.96 -3.56
CA THR A 107 6.64 6.20 -2.33
C THR A 107 5.16 6.32 -2.00
N LEU A 108 4.47 5.18 -1.86
CA LEU A 108 3.10 5.12 -1.40
C LEU A 108 3.06 4.71 0.07
N THR A 109 2.33 5.45 0.88
CA THR A 109 2.06 5.19 2.30
C THR A 109 0.55 5.24 2.58
N ASP A 110 0.15 5.16 3.84
CA ASP A 110 -1.24 5.31 4.26
C ASP A 110 -1.85 6.68 3.95
N GLU A 111 -1.03 7.70 3.74
CA GLU A 111 -1.47 9.03 3.31
C GLU A 111 -2.00 9.02 1.88
N ASN A 112 -1.47 8.13 1.04
CA ASN A 112 -1.91 7.99 -0.35
C ASN A 112 -3.14 7.09 -0.49
N SER A 113 -3.69 6.57 0.62
CA SER A 113 -4.84 5.66 0.60
C SER A 113 -6.12 6.37 0.17
N VAL A 114 -6.85 5.77 -0.77
CA VAL A 114 -8.08 6.35 -1.36
C VAL A 114 -9.21 6.45 -0.33
N MET A 115 -9.31 5.47 0.58
CA MET A 115 -10.35 5.44 1.60
C MET A 115 -9.73 5.52 3.00
N PRO A 116 -10.24 6.37 3.91
CA PRO A 116 -9.73 6.45 5.28
C PRO A 116 -9.84 5.12 6.05
N SER A 117 -10.88 4.34 5.78
CA SER A 117 -11.15 3.05 6.43
C SER A 117 -10.45 1.85 5.79
N ARG A 118 -9.72 2.04 4.67
CA ARG A 118 -8.93 1.00 4.01
C ARG A 118 -7.57 1.56 3.62
N LYS A 119 -6.63 1.39 4.53
CA LYS A 119 -5.26 1.88 4.40
C LYS A 119 -4.36 0.89 3.66
N LEU A 120 -3.22 1.39 3.18
CA LEU A 120 -2.19 0.59 2.54
C LEU A 120 -1.62 -0.45 3.52
N SER A 121 -1.33 -0.02 4.75
CA SER A 121 -0.82 -0.83 5.85
C SER A 121 -1.67 -2.04 6.21
N GLN A 122 -3.00 -1.95 6.00
CA GLN A 122 -3.95 -3.02 6.25
C GLN A 122 -3.98 -4.07 5.12
N SER A 123 -3.35 -3.77 3.98
CA SER A 123 -3.28 -4.67 2.83
C SER A 123 -2.05 -5.57 2.95
N THR A 124 -2.20 -6.86 2.65
CA THR A 124 -1.06 -7.78 2.60
C THR A 124 -0.55 -7.91 1.17
N GLN A 125 -1.32 -8.56 0.30
CA GLN A 125 -0.92 -8.86 -1.07
C GLN A 125 -1.52 -7.86 -2.06
N VAL A 126 -0.65 -7.12 -2.74
CA VAL A 126 -1.04 -6.09 -3.71
C VAL A 126 -0.28 -6.25 -5.03
N LEU A 127 -0.75 -5.55 -6.05
CA LEU A 127 -0.08 -5.36 -7.33
C LEU A 127 0.21 -3.86 -7.47
N ALA A 128 1.46 -3.50 -7.73
CA ALA A 128 1.81 -2.14 -8.15
C ALA A 128 1.47 -1.98 -9.63
N VAL A 129 0.92 -0.82 -9.97
CA VAL A 129 0.48 -0.48 -11.31
C VAL A 129 0.96 0.92 -11.64
N VAL A 130 1.54 1.05 -12.82
CA VAL A 130 1.91 2.34 -13.40
C VAL A 130 1.13 2.48 -14.69
N ARG A 131 0.35 3.55 -14.81
CA ARG A 131 -0.44 3.85 -16.01
C ARG A 131 -0.19 5.26 -16.51
N VAL A 132 0.18 5.39 -17.77
CA VAL A 132 0.18 6.68 -18.48
C VAL A 132 -1.21 6.90 -19.06
N SER A 133 -1.81 8.05 -18.76
CA SER A 133 -3.14 8.42 -19.21
C SER A 133 -3.21 9.88 -19.62
N GLN A 134 -3.78 10.14 -20.79
CA GLN A 134 -3.96 11.50 -21.30
C GLN A 134 -4.97 12.30 -20.47
N SER A 135 -6.10 11.68 -20.08
CA SER A 135 -7.13 12.35 -19.28
C SER A 135 -6.84 12.35 -17.77
N GLY A 136 -6.04 11.38 -17.31
CA GLY A 136 -5.85 11.11 -15.89
C GLY A 136 -7.14 10.71 -15.18
N ALA A 137 -8.08 10.08 -15.90
CA ALA A 137 -9.28 9.49 -15.34
C ALA A 137 -8.92 8.31 -14.42
N ALA A 138 -9.75 8.04 -13.41
CA ALA A 138 -9.53 6.92 -12.48
C ALA A 138 -9.65 5.56 -13.20
N MET A 139 -10.62 5.44 -14.12
CA MET A 139 -10.80 4.26 -14.95
C MET A 139 -9.83 4.27 -16.13
N LYS A 140 -9.37 3.07 -16.52
CA LYS A 140 -8.53 2.90 -17.71
C LYS A 140 -9.32 3.31 -18.96
N GLN A 141 -8.69 4.11 -19.82
CA GLN A 141 -9.23 4.51 -21.11
C GLN A 141 -8.51 3.84 -22.28
N ALA A 142 -9.14 3.91 -23.46
CA ALA A 142 -8.48 3.51 -24.69
C ALA A 142 -7.26 4.40 -24.94
N GLY A 143 -6.12 3.79 -25.25
CA GLY A 143 -4.84 4.51 -25.43
C GLY A 143 -4.00 4.64 -24.15
N ASP A 144 -4.54 4.30 -22.97
CA ASP A 144 -3.73 4.26 -21.75
C ASP A 144 -2.72 3.10 -21.80
N ILE A 145 -1.46 3.42 -21.55
CA ILE A 145 -0.35 2.46 -21.45
C ILE A 145 -0.21 2.08 -19.98
N GLN A 146 -0.12 0.78 -19.68
CA GLN A 146 -0.09 0.29 -18.31
C GLN A 146 0.84 -0.92 -18.16
N VAL A 147 1.63 -0.92 -17.08
CA VAL A 147 2.42 -2.06 -16.61
C VAL A 147 2.00 -2.44 -15.18
N LEU A 148 2.15 -3.71 -14.82
CA LEU A 148 1.86 -4.23 -13.49
C LEU A 148 3.06 -5.01 -12.96
N SER A 149 3.27 -4.97 -11.65
CA SER A 149 4.26 -5.82 -10.97
C SER A 149 3.74 -7.26 -10.78
N SER A 150 4.63 -8.14 -10.31
CA SER A 150 4.22 -9.36 -9.60
C SER A 150 3.49 -9.00 -8.29
N VAL A 151 2.86 -9.99 -7.67
CA VAL A 151 2.27 -9.82 -6.33
C VAL A 151 3.38 -9.44 -5.34
N ILE A 152 3.16 -8.38 -4.58
CA ILE A 152 4.06 -7.90 -3.53
C ILE A 152 3.35 -7.90 -2.18
N ASN A 153 4.11 -8.09 -1.11
CA ASN A 153 3.63 -8.03 0.25
C ASN A 153 4.00 -6.69 0.88
N VAL A 154 3.00 -5.86 1.21
CA VAL A 154 3.19 -4.50 1.75
C VAL A 154 4.00 -4.52 3.05
N ARG A 155 3.83 -5.56 3.88
CA ARG A 155 4.51 -5.68 5.17
C ARG A 155 6.04 -5.76 5.06
N ASP A 156 6.54 -6.12 3.88
CA ASP A 156 7.98 -6.25 3.63
C ASP A 156 8.62 -4.92 3.19
N ASN A 157 7.85 -3.83 3.16
CA ASN A 157 8.26 -2.51 2.65
C ASN A 157 8.93 -2.57 1.26
N PRO A 158 8.23 -3.15 0.26
CA PRO A 158 8.86 -3.53 -0.99
C PRO A 158 9.32 -2.32 -1.80
N ILE A 159 10.43 -2.51 -2.51
CA ILE A 159 10.89 -1.65 -3.61
C ILE A 159 10.63 -2.41 -4.91
N VAL A 160 9.93 -1.77 -5.85
CA VAL A 160 9.53 -2.38 -7.11
C VAL A 160 9.99 -1.49 -8.26
N ASP A 161 10.70 -2.08 -9.21
CA ASP A 161 11.11 -1.42 -10.44
C ASP A 161 10.14 -1.80 -11.56
N LEU A 162 9.59 -0.79 -12.25
CA LEU A 162 8.66 -0.99 -13.37
C LEU A 162 9.11 -0.15 -14.57
N GLN A 163 9.20 -0.80 -15.72
CA GLN A 163 9.49 -0.16 -17.00
C GLN A 163 8.19 0.03 -17.78
N VAL A 164 7.98 1.23 -18.32
CA VAL A 164 6.80 1.59 -19.13
C VAL A 164 7.27 1.89 -20.55
N GLU A 165 6.75 1.15 -21.51
CA GLU A 165 7.13 1.22 -22.93
C GLU A 165 6.06 1.80 -23.84
#